data_AF-A0A653MSR5-F1
#
_entry.id   AF-A0A653MSR5-F1
#
_cell.length_a   1.000
_cell.length_b   1.000
_cell.length_c   1.000
_cell.angle_alpha   90.00
_cell.angle_beta   90.00
_cell.angle_gamma   90.00
#
_symmetry.space_group_name_H-M   'P 1'
#
loop_
_entity.id
_entity.type
_entity.pdbx_description
1 polymer ?
#
loop_
_entity_poly.entity_id
_entity_poly.type
_entity_poly.pdbx_seq_one_letter_code
_entity_poly.pdbx_strand_id
1 'polypeptide(L)'
;MSITPVEPSAAGAVDKVAKVTLAFWLMKICATTVGETGGDLVSMTLKVGYAVSSLILLAFFVITLVMQLRAKRFHPALYWLVILSTSTAGTTLSDFMDRSLGLGYATGATIIACVLIAVLTAWRLTYGSLKVDHIREPGVETFYWLAILASNTLGTALGDFLADTSGLGYLWSNVLISGGIALTILAWKFTPISTTVLFWIAFVLTRPFGATMGDLLTKSHAKGGLDLGTIGSTAALLGLLVVLLIATTADYRKWFTGARAA
;
A
#
# COMPACT_ATOMS: atom_id res chain seq x y z
N MET A 1 -16.83 -20.75 -38.40
CA MET A 1 -16.97 -20.04 -37.10
C MET A 1 -15.85 -19.02 -37.05
N SER A 2 -16.14 -17.78 -37.43
CA SER A 2 -15.16 -16.70 -37.60
C SER A 2 -14.77 -16.15 -36.22
N ILE A 3 -13.47 -16.20 -35.91
CA ILE A 3 -12.91 -15.58 -34.70
C ILE A 3 -12.78 -14.09 -35.04
N THR A 4 -13.70 -13.27 -34.54
CA THR A 4 -13.57 -11.82 -34.61
C THR A 4 -12.39 -11.39 -33.74
N PRO A 5 -11.43 -10.60 -34.26
CA PRO A 5 -10.41 -9.98 -33.43
C PRO A 5 -11.10 -9.06 -32.41
N VAL A 6 -10.68 -9.12 -31.15
CA VAL A 6 -11.05 -8.10 -30.17
C VAL A 6 -10.49 -6.77 -30.69
N GLU A 7 -11.36 -5.89 -31.17
CA GLU A 7 -10.96 -4.55 -31.59
C GLU A 7 -10.26 -3.84 -30.42
N PRO A 8 -9.14 -3.14 -30.68
CA PRO A 8 -8.53 -2.29 -29.67
C PRO A 8 -9.54 -1.19 -29.30
N SER A 9 -9.97 -1.20 -28.05
CA SER A 9 -10.85 -0.17 -27.49
C SER A 9 -10.35 1.22 -27.88
N ALA A 10 -11.24 1.98 -28.53
CA ALA A 10 -10.99 3.29 -29.07
C ALA A 10 -10.57 4.30 -27.98
N ALA A 11 -9.58 5.12 -28.33
CA ALA A 11 -9.30 6.46 -27.80
C ALA A 11 -8.87 6.59 -26.32
N GLY A 12 -7.55 6.66 -26.10
CA GLY A 12 -6.92 7.78 -25.40
C GLY A 12 -7.38 8.12 -23.96
N ALA A 13 -7.82 7.16 -23.18
CA ALA A 13 -8.06 7.34 -21.75
C ALA A 13 -6.72 7.42 -21.00
N VAL A 14 -6.32 8.61 -20.53
CA VAL A 14 -5.13 8.76 -19.68
C VAL A 14 -5.53 8.39 -18.24
N ASP A 15 -5.35 7.12 -17.87
CA ASP A 15 -5.55 6.67 -16.49
C ASP A 15 -4.64 7.43 -15.53
N LYS A 16 -5.17 7.81 -14.34
CA LYS A 16 -4.41 8.47 -13.26
C LYS A 16 -3.70 7.49 -12.32
N VAL A 17 -3.72 6.19 -12.64
CA VAL A 17 -3.18 5.12 -11.81
C VAL A 17 -2.12 4.36 -12.60
N ALA A 18 -1.06 3.92 -11.91
CA ALA A 18 0.00 3.14 -12.52
C ALA A 18 -0.54 1.81 -13.08
N LYS A 19 -0.05 1.41 -14.27
CA LYS A 19 -0.34 0.09 -14.82
C LYS A 19 0.28 -1.00 -13.94
N VAL A 20 -0.48 -2.08 -13.73
CA VAL A 20 -0.07 -3.20 -12.87
C VAL A 20 0.98 -4.04 -13.60
N THR A 21 2.26 -3.76 -13.34
CA THR A 21 3.42 -4.51 -13.86
C THR A 21 4.28 -5.04 -12.71
N LEU A 22 5.35 -5.80 -13.02
CA LEU A 22 6.30 -6.20 -11.99
C LEU A 22 6.92 -4.98 -11.27
N ALA A 23 7.22 -3.92 -12.02
CA ALA A 23 7.73 -2.67 -11.46
C ALA A 23 6.74 -2.02 -10.48
N PHE A 24 5.43 -2.07 -10.78
CA PHE A 24 4.40 -1.60 -9.85
C PHE A 24 4.46 -2.33 -8.51
N TRP A 25 4.57 -3.66 -8.53
CA TRP A 25 4.62 -4.45 -7.29
C TRP A 25 5.91 -4.20 -6.50
N LEU A 26 7.06 -4.09 -7.17
CA LEU A 26 8.33 -3.75 -6.52
C LEU A 26 8.28 -2.37 -5.86
N MET A 27 7.79 -1.37 -6.59
CA MET A 27 7.60 -0.01 -6.08
C MET A 27 6.62 0.01 -4.91
N LYS A 28 5.51 -0.74 -4.99
CA LYS A 28 4.51 -0.84 -3.93
C LYS A 28 5.10 -1.44 -2.66
N ILE A 29 5.81 -2.56 -2.78
CA ILE A 29 6.48 -3.20 -1.65
C ILE A 29 7.46 -2.21 -1.00
N CYS A 30 8.35 -1.59 -1.80
CA CYS A 30 9.30 -0.60 -1.28
C CYS A 30 8.58 0.55 -0.58
N ALA A 31 7.56 1.13 -1.21
CA ALA A 31 6.80 2.24 -0.63
C ALA A 31 6.09 1.85 0.67
N THR A 32 5.55 0.63 0.76
CA THR A 32 4.92 0.16 2.01
C THR A 32 5.92 -0.09 3.12
N THR A 33 7.12 -0.58 2.81
CA THR A 33 8.20 -0.77 3.79
C THR A 33 8.76 0.56 4.26
N VAL A 34 8.99 1.54 3.36
CA VAL A 34 9.35 2.91 3.74
C VAL A 34 8.24 3.55 4.58
N GLY A 35 6.98 3.26 4.24
CA GLY A 35 5.83 3.72 5.01
C GLY A 35 5.93 3.32 6.48
N GLU A 36 6.24 2.05 6.73
CA GLU A 36 6.45 1.52 8.08
C GLU A 36 7.64 2.17 8.77
N THR A 37 8.84 2.01 8.20
CA THR A 37 10.07 2.48 8.84
C THR A 37 10.10 3.99 9.02
N GLY A 38 9.48 4.73 8.09
CA GLY A 38 9.32 6.18 8.15
C GLY A 38 8.30 6.62 9.20
N GLY A 39 7.22 5.87 9.40
CA GLY A 39 6.25 6.12 10.46
C GLY A 39 6.91 5.97 11.82
N ASP A 40 7.60 4.86 12.02
CA ASP A 40 8.41 4.55 13.20
C ASP A 40 9.57 5.52 13.44
N LEU A 41 10.21 5.98 12.37
CA LEU A 41 11.24 7.00 12.45
C LEU A 41 10.68 8.26 13.13
N VAL A 42 9.53 8.75 12.68
CA VAL A 42 8.92 9.96 13.25
C VAL A 42 8.36 9.68 14.65
N SER A 43 7.60 8.60 14.82
CA SER A 43 6.88 8.31 16.06
C SER A 43 7.78 7.85 17.20
N MET A 44 8.68 6.90 16.93
CA MET A 44 9.51 6.24 17.94
C MET A 44 10.90 6.87 18.03
N THR A 45 11.58 7.02 16.89
CA THR A 45 13.01 7.35 16.88
C THR A 45 13.27 8.83 17.14
N LEU A 46 12.49 9.71 16.49
CA LEU A 46 12.47 11.14 16.77
C LEU A 46 11.67 11.48 18.04
N LYS A 47 11.06 10.47 18.69
CA LYS A 47 10.28 10.60 19.94
C LYS A 47 9.16 11.64 19.87
N VAL A 48 8.60 11.87 18.68
CA VAL A 48 7.44 12.77 18.49
C VAL A 48 6.17 12.17 19.10
N GLY A 49 6.11 10.83 19.20
CA GLY A 49 4.98 10.09 19.76
C GLY A 49 3.88 9.85 18.72
N TYR A 50 3.10 8.77 18.90
CA TYR A 50 2.18 8.27 17.88
C TYR A 50 1.04 9.26 17.55
N ALA A 51 0.48 9.95 18.54
CA ALA A 51 -0.63 10.90 18.34
C ALA A 51 -0.21 12.09 17.46
N VAL A 52 0.88 12.75 17.82
CA VAL A 52 1.39 13.93 17.09
C VAL A 52 1.92 13.52 15.72
N SER A 53 2.61 12.38 15.63
CA SER A 53 3.09 11.84 14.35
C SER A 53 1.94 11.51 13.41
N SER A 54 0.86 10.92 13.92
CA SER A 54 -0.36 10.65 13.14
C SER A 54 -0.95 11.93 12.57
N LEU A 55 -1.05 13.00 13.36
CA LEU A 55 -1.55 14.28 12.88
C LEU A 55 -0.66 14.89 11.78
N ILE A 56 0.66 14.89 11.99
CA ILE A 56 1.63 15.43 11.02
C ILE A 56 1.57 14.65 9.70
N LEU A 57 1.63 13.32 9.77
CA LEU A 57 1.66 12.45 8.59
C LEU A 57 0.30 12.39 7.88
N LEU A 58 -0.81 12.46 8.62
CA LEU A 58 -2.14 12.58 8.03
C LEU A 58 -2.29 13.93 7.32
N ALA A 59 -1.81 15.03 7.90
CA ALA A 59 -1.81 16.34 7.24
C ALA A 59 -0.96 16.31 5.96
N PHE A 60 0.23 15.70 6.02
CA PHE A 60 1.07 15.51 4.83
C PHE A 60 0.36 14.66 3.76
N PHE A 61 -0.27 13.56 4.15
CA PHE A 61 -1.09 12.75 3.24
C PHE A 61 -2.19 13.59 2.59
N VAL A 62 -2.98 14.35 3.37
CA VAL A 62 -4.05 15.21 2.84
C VAL A 62 -3.51 16.22 1.83
N ILE A 63 -2.36 16.85 2.08
CA ILE A 63 -1.72 17.77 1.12
C ILE A 63 -1.39 17.04 -0.19
N THR A 64 -0.70 15.90 -0.11
CA THR A 64 -0.32 15.12 -1.30
C THR A 64 -1.55 14.59 -2.05
N LEU A 65 -2.60 14.19 -1.33
CA LEU A 65 -3.87 13.75 -1.90
C LEU A 65 -4.56 14.90 -2.64
N VAL A 66 -4.66 16.09 -2.05
CA VAL A 66 -5.27 17.25 -2.73
C VAL A 66 -4.50 17.60 -4.01
N MET A 67 -3.17 17.49 -4.01
CA MET A 67 -2.37 17.67 -5.21
C MET A 67 -2.72 16.62 -6.28
N GLN A 68 -2.87 15.35 -5.89
CA GLN A 68 -3.26 14.25 -6.78
C GLN A 68 -4.67 14.43 -7.36
N LEU A 69 -5.64 14.78 -6.53
CA LEU A 69 -7.03 15.04 -6.96
C LEU A 69 -7.09 16.20 -7.99
N ARG A 70 -6.26 17.22 -7.82
CA ARG A 70 -6.16 18.38 -8.74
C ARG A 70 -5.38 18.08 -10.01
N ALA A 71 -4.58 17.02 -10.04
CA ALA A 71 -3.79 16.67 -11.21
C ALA A 71 -4.70 16.22 -12.37
N LYS A 72 -4.54 16.87 -13.53
CA LYS A 72 -5.32 16.58 -14.74
C LYS A 72 -4.79 15.40 -15.56
N ARG A 73 -3.59 14.90 -15.22
CA ARG A 73 -2.87 13.81 -15.89
C ARG A 73 -2.12 12.97 -14.86
N PHE A 74 -1.77 11.74 -15.23
CA PHE A 74 -0.93 10.88 -14.40
C PHE A 74 0.47 11.46 -14.22
N HIS A 75 0.87 11.65 -12.98
CA HIS A 75 2.23 12.02 -12.60
C HIS A 75 2.77 10.91 -11.70
N PRO A 76 3.70 10.06 -12.21
CA PRO A 76 4.22 8.92 -11.46
C PRO A 76 4.76 9.31 -10.08
N ALA A 77 5.54 10.39 -10.00
CA ALA A 77 6.10 10.87 -8.75
C ALA A 77 5.02 11.26 -7.73
N LEU A 78 3.96 11.95 -8.16
CA LEU A 78 2.87 12.36 -7.29
C LEU A 78 2.06 11.16 -6.80
N TYR A 79 1.77 10.21 -7.70
CA TYR A 79 1.08 8.98 -7.33
C TYR A 79 1.85 8.19 -6.27
N TRP A 80 3.15 7.97 -6.49
CA TRP A 80 3.99 7.25 -5.52
C TRP A 80 4.20 8.04 -4.22
N LEU A 81 4.23 9.36 -4.29
CA LEU A 81 4.27 10.21 -3.10
C LEU A 81 2.99 10.06 -2.27
N VAL A 82 1.82 10.03 -2.91
CA VAL A 82 0.54 9.81 -2.21
C VAL A 82 0.52 8.41 -1.61
N ILE A 83 0.94 7.38 -2.37
CA ILE A 83 1.04 5.99 -1.89
C ILE A 83 1.96 5.89 -0.66
N LEU A 84 3.11 6.56 -0.71
CA LEU A 84 4.05 6.60 0.39
C LEU A 84 3.45 7.32 1.61
N SER A 85 2.90 8.52 1.42
CA SER A 85 2.34 9.32 2.52
C SER A 85 1.15 8.65 3.20
N THR A 86 0.25 8.01 2.43
CA THR A 86 -0.84 7.22 3.01
C THR A 86 -0.34 6.01 3.78
N SER A 87 0.76 5.41 3.34
CA SER A 87 1.36 4.26 4.02
C SER A 87 1.96 4.70 5.35
N THR A 88 2.73 5.78 5.38
CA THR A 88 3.32 6.32 6.61
C THR A 88 2.27 6.80 7.60
N ALA A 89 1.23 7.51 7.12
CA ALA A 89 0.11 7.93 7.95
C ALA A 89 -0.65 6.71 8.51
N GLY A 90 -0.88 5.69 7.67
CA GLY A 90 -1.55 4.45 8.04
C GLY A 90 -0.83 3.71 9.17
N THR A 91 0.51 3.60 9.12
CA THR A 91 1.34 3.02 10.20
C THR A 91 1.09 3.75 11.51
N THR A 92 1.30 5.07 11.54
CA THR A 92 1.20 5.80 12.80
C THR A 92 -0.20 5.84 13.38
N LEU A 93 -1.23 5.83 12.53
CA LEU A 93 -2.62 5.71 12.97
C LEU A 93 -2.90 4.35 13.61
N SER A 94 -2.35 3.27 13.04
CA SER A 94 -2.45 1.92 13.61
C SER A 94 -1.79 1.90 14.97
N ASP A 95 -0.52 2.31 15.06
CA ASP A 95 0.21 2.34 16.32
C ASP A 95 -0.46 3.21 17.38
N PHE A 96 -1.02 4.35 16.97
CA PHE A 96 -1.75 5.21 17.89
C PHE A 96 -2.96 4.49 18.47
N MET A 97 -3.75 3.82 17.64
CA MET A 97 -4.92 3.04 18.10
C MET A 97 -4.52 1.84 18.96
N ASP A 98 -3.53 1.08 18.51
CA ASP A 98 -3.17 -0.18 19.14
C ASP A 98 -2.38 0.03 20.43
N ARG A 99 -1.43 0.97 20.42
CA ARG A 99 -0.46 1.18 21.51
C ARG A 99 -0.82 2.37 22.40
N SER A 100 -1.24 3.51 21.85
CA SER A 100 -1.53 4.72 22.66
C SER A 100 -2.94 4.74 23.23
N LEU A 101 -3.95 4.34 22.45
CA LEU A 101 -5.32 4.16 22.96
C LEU A 101 -5.49 2.84 23.71
N GLY A 102 -4.50 1.93 23.60
CA GLY A 102 -4.49 0.66 24.33
C GLY A 102 -5.54 -0.34 23.84
N LEU A 103 -6.03 -0.20 22.61
CA LEU A 103 -7.03 -1.13 22.05
C LEU A 103 -6.44 -2.52 21.79
N GLY A 104 -5.13 -2.59 21.56
CA GLY A 104 -4.44 -3.79 21.12
C GLY A 104 -4.74 -4.15 19.66
N TYR A 105 -3.80 -4.85 19.02
CA TYR A 105 -3.82 -5.06 17.56
C TYR A 105 -5.06 -5.81 17.05
N ALA A 106 -5.60 -6.77 17.80
CA ALA A 106 -6.80 -7.52 17.37
C ALA A 106 -8.04 -6.62 17.31
N THR A 107 -8.26 -5.81 18.35
CA THR A 107 -9.40 -4.88 18.43
C THR A 107 -9.23 -3.75 17.42
N GLY A 108 -8.04 -3.16 17.34
CA GLY A 108 -7.74 -2.11 16.36
C GLY A 108 -7.91 -2.58 14.92
N ALA A 109 -7.37 -3.76 14.57
CA ALA A 109 -7.58 -4.36 13.26
C ALA A 109 -9.07 -4.61 12.97
N THR A 110 -9.84 -5.09 13.94
CA THR A 110 -11.29 -5.33 13.77
C THR A 110 -12.04 -4.01 13.52
N ILE A 111 -11.74 -2.96 14.27
CA ILE A 111 -12.35 -1.63 14.09
C ILE A 111 -12.02 -1.09 12.69
N ILE A 112 -10.75 -1.13 12.29
CA ILE A 112 -10.35 -0.63 10.97
C ILE A 112 -10.91 -1.47 9.84
N ALA A 113 -11.04 -2.80 10.01
CA ALA A 113 -11.72 -3.66 9.04
C ALA A 113 -13.19 -3.24 8.87
N CYS A 114 -13.90 -2.95 9.96
CA CYS A 114 -15.27 -2.42 9.89
C CYS A 114 -15.31 -1.07 9.18
N VAL A 115 -14.36 -0.17 9.45
CA VAL A 115 -14.25 1.12 8.75
C VAL A 115 -14.01 0.93 7.25
N LEU A 116 -13.11 0.04 6.86
CA LEU A 116 -12.83 -0.28 5.47
C LEU A 116 -14.08 -0.83 4.77
N ILE A 117 -14.79 -1.77 5.39
CA ILE A 117 -16.06 -2.31 4.87
C ILE A 117 -17.09 -1.20 4.72
N ALA A 118 -17.22 -0.31 5.70
CA ALA A 118 -18.14 0.82 5.64
C ALA A 118 -17.81 1.78 4.49
N VAL A 119 -16.53 2.10 4.29
CA VAL A 119 -16.06 2.96 3.17
C VAL A 119 -16.36 2.31 1.83
N LEU A 120 -16.04 1.02 1.66
CA LEU A 120 -16.31 0.27 0.42
C LEU A 120 -17.81 0.14 0.16
N THR A 121 -18.61 -0.08 1.21
CA THR A 121 -20.07 -0.17 1.10
C THR A 121 -20.66 1.17 0.71
N ALA A 122 -20.26 2.26 1.38
CA ALA A 122 -20.69 3.61 1.03
C ALA A 122 -20.32 3.96 -0.42
N TRP A 123 -19.08 3.66 -0.85
CA TRP A 123 -18.66 3.85 -2.24
C TRP A 123 -19.59 3.09 -3.21
N ARG A 124 -19.84 1.79 -2.96
CA ARG A 124 -20.71 0.98 -3.82
C ARG A 124 -22.15 1.52 -3.86
N LEU A 125 -22.68 2.02 -2.74
CA LEU A 125 -24.02 2.59 -2.67
C LEU A 125 -24.11 3.94 -3.39
N THR A 126 -23.07 4.77 -3.35
CA THR A 126 -23.05 6.08 -4.01
C THR A 126 -22.82 5.98 -5.52
N TYR A 127 -21.93 5.09 -5.97
CA TYR A 127 -21.47 5.05 -7.36
C TYR A 127 -21.77 3.73 -8.10
N GLY A 128 -22.39 2.75 -7.45
CA GLY A 128 -22.86 1.50 -8.06
C GLY A 128 -21.75 0.51 -8.47
N SER A 129 -20.48 0.88 -8.42
CA SER A 129 -19.35 0.09 -8.89
C SER A 129 -18.08 0.34 -8.06
N LEU A 130 -17.30 -0.73 -7.83
CA LEU A 130 -15.97 -0.69 -7.20
C LEU A 130 -14.83 -0.79 -8.24
N LYS A 131 -15.15 -0.59 -9.52
CA LYS A 131 -14.16 -0.64 -10.60
C LYS A 131 -13.17 0.51 -10.46
N VAL A 132 -11.89 0.18 -10.57
CA VAL A 132 -10.73 1.11 -10.43
C VAL A 132 -10.31 1.66 -11.79
N ASP A 133 -10.91 1.11 -12.85
CA ASP A 133 -10.49 1.20 -14.24
C ASP A 133 -10.73 2.61 -14.81
N HIS A 134 -11.60 3.42 -14.20
CA HIS A 134 -11.88 4.80 -14.61
C HIS A 134 -12.21 5.72 -13.42
N ILE A 135 -11.21 6.01 -12.60
CA ILE A 135 -11.32 7.02 -11.53
C ILE A 135 -11.15 8.42 -12.15
N ARG A 136 -12.24 8.98 -12.70
CA ARG A 136 -12.24 10.33 -13.29
C ARG A 136 -12.97 11.37 -12.44
N GLU A 137 -13.90 10.91 -11.61
CA GLU A 137 -14.69 11.79 -10.74
C GLU A 137 -13.98 12.00 -9.39
N PRO A 138 -13.83 13.24 -8.91
CA PRO A 138 -13.17 13.53 -7.64
C PRO A 138 -13.78 12.81 -6.43
N GLY A 139 -15.10 12.54 -6.46
CA GLY A 139 -15.77 11.80 -5.39
C GLY A 139 -15.39 10.32 -5.37
N VAL A 140 -15.32 9.66 -6.53
CA VAL A 140 -14.81 8.28 -6.66
C VAL A 140 -13.34 8.21 -6.24
N GLU A 141 -12.54 9.20 -6.63
CA GLU A 141 -11.12 9.29 -6.26
C GLU A 141 -10.95 9.42 -4.75
N THR A 142 -11.83 10.16 -4.07
CA THR A 142 -11.82 10.29 -2.61
C THR A 142 -12.13 8.97 -1.91
N PHE A 143 -13.16 8.24 -2.34
CA PHE A 143 -13.48 6.91 -1.78
C PHE A 143 -12.34 5.91 -1.97
N TYR A 144 -11.70 5.94 -3.14
CA TYR A 144 -10.53 5.11 -3.43
C TYR A 144 -9.39 5.38 -2.45
N TRP A 145 -9.04 6.65 -2.22
CA TRP A 145 -7.94 7.00 -1.30
C TRP A 145 -8.29 6.77 0.17
N LEU A 146 -9.55 6.94 0.57
CA LEU A 146 -10.04 6.56 1.90
C LEU A 146 -9.94 5.04 2.12
N ALA A 147 -10.34 4.24 1.13
CA ALA A 147 -10.21 2.79 1.20
C ALA A 147 -8.73 2.36 1.29
N ILE A 148 -7.84 3.04 0.56
CA ILE A 148 -6.39 2.80 0.67
C ILE A 148 -5.87 3.16 2.07
N LEU A 149 -6.25 4.32 2.62
CA LEU A 149 -5.81 4.71 3.97
C LEU A 149 -6.26 3.68 5.02
N ALA A 150 -7.55 3.31 5.01
CA ALA A 150 -8.09 2.30 5.92
C ALA A 150 -7.41 0.93 5.71
N SER A 151 -7.17 0.52 4.47
CA SER A 151 -6.43 -0.71 4.16
C SER A 151 -4.97 -0.64 4.62
N ASN A 152 -4.33 0.53 4.56
CA ASN A 152 -2.94 0.69 5.01
C ASN A 152 -2.83 0.59 6.52
N THR A 153 -3.75 1.22 7.25
CA THR A 153 -3.86 1.11 8.71
C THR A 153 -4.18 -0.32 9.11
N LEU A 154 -5.14 -0.98 8.45
CA LEU A 154 -5.48 -2.38 8.70
C LEU A 154 -4.28 -3.30 8.50
N GLY A 155 -3.53 -3.08 7.42
CA GLY A 155 -2.39 -3.92 7.09
C GLY A 155 -1.25 -3.79 8.10
N THR A 156 -1.00 -2.60 8.67
CA THR A 156 -0.05 -2.46 9.79
C THR A 156 -0.57 -3.21 11.02
N ALA A 157 -1.82 -2.97 11.44
CA ALA A 157 -2.42 -3.65 12.59
C ALA A 157 -2.36 -5.18 12.46
N LEU A 158 -2.65 -5.72 11.27
CA LEU A 158 -2.57 -7.16 10.98
C LEU A 158 -1.13 -7.67 10.97
N GLY A 159 -0.20 -6.92 10.39
CA GLY A 159 1.23 -7.26 10.38
C GLY A 159 1.78 -7.38 11.79
N ASP A 160 1.51 -6.37 12.61
CA ASP A 160 1.94 -6.30 14.01
C ASP A 160 1.21 -7.33 14.87
N PHE A 161 -0.09 -7.58 14.63
CA PHE A 161 -0.81 -8.64 15.30
C PHE A 161 -0.15 -10.01 15.06
N LEU A 162 0.18 -10.31 13.80
CA LEU A 162 0.87 -11.55 13.44
C LEU A 162 2.25 -11.61 14.08
N ALA A 163 3.02 -10.53 14.04
CA ALA A 163 4.38 -10.54 14.56
C ALA A 163 4.46 -10.55 16.09
N ASP A 164 3.78 -9.63 16.76
CA ASP A 164 3.92 -9.38 18.20
C ASP A 164 2.97 -10.23 19.05
N THR A 165 1.72 -10.41 18.61
CA THR A 165 0.67 -11.02 19.47
C THR A 165 0.45 -12.49 19.20
N SER A 166 0.58 -12.94 17.95
CA SER A 166 0.37 -14.36 17.61
C SER A 166 1.52 -15.28 18.05
N GLY A 167 2.69 -14.71 18.38
CA GLY A 167 3.90 -15.45 18.74
C GLY A 167 4.71 -15.94 17.53
N LEU A 168 4.32 -15.61 16.30
CA LEU A 168 5.08 -15.96 15.09
C LEU A 168 6.40 -15.19 14.97
N GLY A 169 6.47 -13.96 15.49
CA GLY A 169 7.60 -13.05 15.25
C GLY A 169 7.65 -12.51 13.82
N TYR A 170 8.50 -11.51 13.57
CA TYR A 170 8.52 -10.79 12.30
C TYR A 170 8.87 -11.69 11.10
N LEU A 171 9.87 -12.56 11.23
CA LEU A 171 10.31 -13.44 10.13
C LEU A 171 9.20 -14.40 9.67
N TRP A 172 8.58 -15.16 10.59
CA TRP A 172 7.56 -16.14 10.21
C TRP A 172 6.25 -15.49 9.79
N SER A 173 5.92 -14.32 10.35
CA SER A 173 4.79 -13.51 9.88
C SER A 173 5.01 -13.10 8.42
N ASN A 174 6.20 -12.65 8.10
CA ASN A 174 6.55 -12.25 6.73
C ASN A 174 6.55 -13.44 5.76
N VAL A 175 7.01 -14.62 6.19
CA VAL A 175 6.92 -15.87 5.41
C VAL A 175 5.46 -16.26 5.15
N LEU A 176 4.59 -16.19 6.17
CA LEU A 176 3.17 -16.50 6.05
C LEU A 176 2.48 -15.57 5.04
N ILE A 177 2.72 -14.26 5.14
CA ILE A 177 2.14 -13.27 4.23
C ILE A 177 2.68 -13.45 2.81
N SER A 178 3.98 -13.72 2.67
CA SER A 178 4.60 -14.06 1.37
C SER A 178 3.98 -15.31 0.74
N GLY A 179 3.66 -16.31 1.56
CA GLY A 179 2.90 -17.49 1.15
C GLY A 179 1.52 -17.13 0.59
N GLY A 180 0.79 -16.23 1.25
CA GLY A 180 -0.49 -15.71 0.76
C GLY A 180 -0.38 -14.98 -0.59
N ILE A 181 0.66 -14.16 -0.77
CA ILE A 181 0.95 -13.49 -2.04
C ILE A 181 1.29 -14.53 -3.12
N ALA A 182 2.13 -15.52 -2.81
CA ALA A 182 2.47 -16.60 -3.73
C ALA A 182 1.24 -17.42 -4.14
N LEU A 183 0.37 -17.76 -3.20
CA LEU A 183 -0.92 -18.42 -3.47
C LEU A 183 -1.81 -17.57 -4.38
N THR A 184 -1.82 -16.25 -4.21
CA THR A 184 -2.57 -15.33 -5.07
C THR A 184 -2.02 -15.34 -6.51
N ILE A 185 -0.70 -15.41 -6.67
CA ILE A 185 -0.04 -15.54 -7.98
C ILE A 185 -0.35 -16.91 -8.62
N LEU A 186 -0.34 -17.99 -7.83
CA LEU A 186 -0.70 -19.32 -8.31
C LEU A 186 -2.18 -19.38 -8.72
N ALA A 187 -3.09 -18.82 -7.93
CA ALA A 187 -4.50 -18.71 -8.28
C ALA A 187 -4.69 -17.93 -9.57
N TRP A 188 -3.97 -16.82 -9.76
CA TRP A 188 -4.01 -16.04 -11.01
C TRP A 188 -3.55 -16.86 -12.23
N LYS A 189 -2.57 -17.74 -12.07
CA LYS A 189 -2.03 -18.55 -13.17
C LYS A 189 -2.87 -19.79 -13.50
N PHE A 190 -3.50 -20.39 -12.49
CA PHE A 190 -4.09 -21.74 -12.60
C PHE A 190 -5.60 -21.79 -12.41
N THR A 191 -6.27 -20.68 -12.08
CA THR A 191 -7.72 -20.67 -11.82
C THR A 191 -8.44 -19.59 -12.63
N PRO A 192 -9.76 -19.75 -12.90
CA PRO A 192 -10.57 -18.75 -13.59
C PRO A 192 -11.09 -17.63 -12.65
N ILE A 193 -10.49 -17.44 -11.47
CA ILE A 193 -10.90 -16.39 -10.53
C ILE A 193 -10.66 -15.02 -11.17
N SER A 194 -11.57 -14.08 -10.94
CA SER A 194 -11.47 -12.71 -11.47
C SER A 194 -10.12 -12.05 -11.12
N THR A 195 -9.43 -11.58 -12.15
CA THR A 195 -8.16 -10.83 -12.01
C THR A 195 -8.31 -9.62 -11.08
N THR A 196 -9.47 -8.96 -11.09
CA THR A 196 -9.74 -7.82 -10.19
C THR A 196 -9.75 -8.23 -8.73
N VAL A 197 -10.32 -9.40 -8.41
CA VAL A 197 -10.37 -9.92 -7.04
C VAL A 197 -8.97 -10.29 -6.57
N LEU A 198 -8.21 -11.01 -7.40
CA LEU A 198 -6.83 -11.40 -7.08
C LEU A 198 -5.91 -10.19 -6.94
N PHE A 199 -6.12 -9.14 -7.74
CA PHE A 199 -5.40 -7.87 -7.59
C PHE A 199 -5.64 -7.25 -6.21
N TRP A 200 -6.88 -7.14 -5.76
CA TRP A 200 -7.19 -6.57 -4.45
C TRP A 200 -6.63 -7.42 -3.30
N ILE A 201 -6.68 -8.75 -3.42
CA ILE A 201 -6.07 -9.65 -2.43
C ILE A 201 -4.56 -9.38 -2.35
N ALA A 202 -3.85 -9.40 -3.48
CA ALA A 202 -2.42 -9.12 -3.51
C ALA A 202 -2.10 -7.71 -2.99
N PHE A 203 -2.88 -6.71 -3.39
CA PHE A 203 -2.70 -5.32 -2.97
C PHE A 203 -2.86 -5.17 -1.45
N VAL A 204 -3.90 -5.77 -0.86
CA VAL A 204 -4.12 -5.74 0.58
C VAL A 204 -3.01 -6.50 1.31
N LEU A 205 -2.55 -7.67 0.82
CA LEU A 205 -1.48 -8.46 1.43
C LEU A 205 -0.10 -7.79 1.37
N THR A 206 0.17 -6.96 0.36
CA THR A 206 1.46 -6.24 0.30
C THR A 206 1.67 -5.27 1.45
N ARG A 207 0.60 -4.80 2.08
CA ARG A 207 0.72 -3.89 3.22
C ARG A 207 1.25 -4.57 4.50
N PRO A 208 0.63 -5.62 5.05
CA PRO A 208 1.17 -6.33 6.21
C PRO A 208 2.56 -6.92 5.90
N PHE A 209 2.82 -7.31 4.64
CA PHE A 209 4.18 -7.67 4.20
C PHE A 209 5.16 -6.51 4.41
N GLY A 210 4.82 -5.32 3.91
CA GLY A 210 5.66 -4.12 4.05
C GLY A 210 5.91 -3.75 5.50
N ALA A 211 4.89 -3.84 6.35
CA ALA A 211 4.99 -3.57 7.79
C ALA A 211 5.92 -4.57 8.49
N THR A 212 5.62 -5.87 8.38
CA THR A 212 6.44 -6.93 9.00
C THR A 212 7.87 -6.95 8.48
N MET A 213 8.10 -6.64 7.19
CA MET A 213 9.44 -6.48 6.64
C MET A 213 10.15 -5.25 7.18
N GLY A 214 9.47 -4.10 7.30
CA GLY A 214 10.04 -2.89 7.87
C GLY A 214 10.46 -3.09 9.32
N ASP A 215 9.62 -3.76 10.09
CA ASP A 215 9.91 -4.13 11.47
C ASP A 215 11.01 -5.18 11.59
N LEU A 216 11.03 -6.19 10.70
CA LEU A 216 12.12 -7.15 10.63
C LEU A 216 13.46 -6.45 10.40
N LEU A 217 13.51 -5.39 9.60
CA LEU A 217 14.75 -4.63 9.37
C LEU A 217 15.13 -3.77 10.59
N THR A 218 14.16 -3.13 11.23
CA THR A 218 14.42 -2.02 12.17
C THR A 218 14.39 -2.40 13.64
N LYS A 219 13.57 -3.37 14.05
CA LYS A 219 13.40 -3.74 15.46
C LYS A 219 14.57 -4.58 15.96
N SER A 220 14.72 -4.65 17.28
CA SER A 220 15.83 -5.36 17.93
C SER A 220 15.77 -6.88 17.74
N HIS A 221 16.93 -7.52 17.85
CA HIS A 221 17.03 -8.99 17.82
C HIS A 221 16.18 -9.69 18.89
N ALA A 222 15.97 -9.06 20.05
CA ALA A 222 15.12 -9.61 21.11
C ALA A 222 13.65 -9.77 20.68
N LYS A 223 13.19 -8.96 19.72
CA LYS A 223 11.86 -9.07 19.11
C LYS A 223 11.87 -9.84 17.78
N GLY A 224 13.02 -10.40 17.39
CA GLY A 224 13.20 -11.11 16.12
C GLY A 224 13.49 -10.21 14.91
N GLY A 225 13.87 -8.95 15.12
CA GLY A 225 14.34 -8.04 14.07
C GLY A 225 15.87 -8.09 13.84
N LEU A 226 16.35 -7.33 12.87
CA LEU A 226 17.76 -7.25 12.43
C LEU A 226 18.52 -6.06 13.03
N ASP A 227 17.85 -5.21 13.80
CA ASP A 227 18.44 -4.08 14.53
C ASP A 227 19.22 -3.08 13.65
N LEU A 228 18.80 -2.91 12.38
CA LEU A 228 19.44 -1.96 11.45
C LEU A 228 19.05 -0.50 11.73
N GLY A 229 18.07 -0.29 12.61
CA GLY A 229 17.54 1.01 12.97
C GLY A 229 16.68 1.66 11.88
N THR A 230 15.81 2.56 12.30
CA THR A 230 14.82 3.23 11.43
C THR A 230 15.45 4.24 10.49
N ILE A 231 16.46 5.00 10.93
CA ILE A 231 17.11 6.06 10.12
C ILE A 231 17.76 5.45 8.88
N GLY A 232 18.65 4.47 9.08
CA GLY A 232 19.38 3.80 8.01
C GLY A 232 18.46 3.04 7.07
N SER A 233 17.53 2.26 7.63
CA SER A 233 16.57 1.48 6.84
C SER A 233 15.65 2.39 6.01
N THR A 234 15.11 3.46 6.60
CA THR A 234 14.25 4.41 5.87
C THR A 234 15.03 5.12 4.77
N ALA A 235 16.24 5.58 5.03
CA ALA A 235 17.06 6.26 4.03
C ALA A 235 17.42 5.34 2.86
N ALA A 236 17.82 4.09 3.13
CA ALA A 236 18.16 3.11 2.10
C ALA A 236 16.93 2.73 1.26
N LEU A 237 15.79 2.44 1.89
CA LEU A 237 14.56 2.07 1.21
C LEU A 237 13.97 3.25 0.40
N LEU A 238 14.04 4.47 0.94
CA LEU A 238 13.63 5.68 0.22
C LEU A 238 14.54 5.94 -0.97
N GLY A 239 15.86 5.77 -0.81
CA GLY A 239 16.82 5.85 -1.91
C GLY A 239 16.53 4.83 -3.01
N LEU A 240 16.26 3.58 -2.65
CA LEU A 240 15.83 2.53 -3.58
C LEU A 240 14.53 2.91 -4.30
N LEU A 241 13.53 3.42 -3.57
CA LEU A 241 12.26 3.85 -4.14
C LEU A 241 12.46 4.99 -5.16
N VAL A 242 13.33 5.95 -4.86
CA VAL A 242 13.67 7.05 -5.78
C VAL A 242 14.41 6.53 -7.03
N VAL A 243 15.36 5.61 -6.88
CA VAL A 243 16.05 4.99 -8.02
C VAL A 243 15.07 4.24 -8.92
N LEU A 244 14.19 3.43 -8.34
CA LEU A 244 13.16 2.71 -9.09
C LEU A 244 12.18 3.68 -9.75
N LEU A 245 11.80 4.78 -9.08
CA LEU A 245 10.95 5.81 -9.68
C LEU A 245 11.62 6.45 -10.90
N ILE A 246 12.90 6.83 -10.80
CA ILE A 246 13.65 7.42 -11.91
C ILE A 246 13.78 6.42 -13.06
N ALA A 247 14.20 5.18 -12.78
CA ALA A 247 14.39 4.13 -13.78
C ALA A 247 13.09 3.82 -14.54
N THR A 248 11.98 3.74 -13.81
CA THR A 248 10.67 3.41 -14.41
C THR A 248 10.01 4.61 -15.10
N THR A 249 10.39 5.85 -14.75
CA THR A 249 9.94 7.06 -15.44
C THR A 249 10.75 7.30 -16.72
N ALA A 250 12.05 7.02 -16.71
CA ALA A 250 12.92 7.13 -17.89
C ALA A 250 12.50 6.16 -19.01
N ASP A 251 12.11 4.93 -18.65
CA ASP A 251 11.69 3.87 -19.56
C ASP A 251 10.19 3.52 -19.40
N TYR A 252 9.34 4.53 -19.22
CA TYR A 252 7.91 4.34 -18.90
C TYR A 252 7.17 3.40 -19.87
N ARG A 253 7.50 3.46 -21.17
CA ARG A 253 6.93 2.53 -22.16
C ARG A 253 7.32 1.08 -21.86
N LYS A 254 8.59 0.79 -21.56
CA LYS A 254 9.07 -0.57 -21.31
C LYS A 254 8.49 -1.16 -20.02
N TRP A 255 8.42 -0.37 -18.96
CA TRP A 255 8.07 -0.87 -17.62
C TRP A 255 6.59 -0.83 -17.30
N PHE A 256 5.82 0.05 -17.96
CA PHE A 256 4.40 0.20 -17.66
C PHE A 256 3.49 -0.06 -18.85
N THR A 257 3.95 0.01 -20.11
CA THR A 257 3.05 -0.25 -21.27
C THR A 257 3.04 -1.71 -21.74
N GLY A 258 3.88 -2.59 -21.20
CA GLY A 258 3.91 -4.01 -21.57
C GLY A 258 4.45 -4.28 -22.97
N ALA A 259 4.96 -3.26 -23.66
CA ALA A 259 5.67 -3.45 -24.92
C ALA A 259 6.97 -4.21 -24.63
N ARG A 260 7.02 -5.49 -25.02
CA ARG A 260 8.28 -6.20 -25.18
C ARG A 260 9.17 -5.31 -26.05
N ALA A 261 10.33 -4.92 -25.53
CA ALA A 261 11.39 -4.42 -26.38
C ALA A 261 11.59 -5.48 -27.48
N ALA A 262 11.41 -5.04 -28.73
CA ALA A 262 11.74 -5.84 -29.91
C ALA A 262 13.23 -6.20 -29.89
#